data_AF-A0A2R4FQ84-F1
#
_entry.id   AF-A0A2R4FQ84-F1
#
_cell.length_a   1.000
_cell.length_b   1.000
_cell.length_c   1.000
_cell.angle_alpha   90.00
_cell.angle_beta   90.00
_cell.angle_gamma   90.00
#
_symmetry.space_group_name_H-M   'P 1'
#
loop_
_entity.id
_entity.type
_entity.pdbx_description
1 polymer ?
#
loop_
_entity_poly.entity_id
_entity_poly.type
_entity_poly.pdbx_seq_one_letter_code
_entity_poly.pdbx_strand_id
1 'polypeptide(L)'
;MAGPEKDAETVGALRGLEHSDPSVRLRSALAVGTTPDQRLVDKLIERCATEPEFYVREMLTWALIRHPASTTVPKLVDELRSRRAQARSQALHTLSKIGDRRAWPAITRDLLTDAEDEVARSAWRAAVALVPAGEEPELAAVLATQLGRGNHETQLSLSRALVSLGEVITPILHAATTDPDPRVRQHALATERLLRDPDAGFEFAIEEARRIVALGTTRRER
;
A
#
# COMPACT_ATOMS: atom_id res chain seq x y z
N MET A 1 18.53 -4.79 -33.49
CA MET A 1 18.53 -6.26 -33.48
C MET A 1 19.27 -6.69 -32.21
N ALA A 2 18.58 -7.24 -31.21
CA ALA A 2 19.25 -7.84 -30.06
C ALA A 2 20.00 -9.09 -30.52
N GLY A 3 21.22 -9.32 -30.02
CA GLY A 3 22.03 -10.47 -30.39
C GLY A 3 21.55 -11.76 -29.73
N PRO A 4 21.97 -12.94 -30.26
CA PRO A 4 21.56 -14.25 -29.75
C PRO A 4 21.89 -14.50 -28.27
N GLU A 5 22.92 -13.85 -27.74
CA GLU A 5 23.30 -13.91 -26.32
C GLU A 5 22.25 -13.27 -25.42
N LYS A 6 21.74 -12.09 -25.79
CA LYS A 6 20.68 -11.39 -25.05
C LYS A 6 19.37 -12.17 -25.07
N ASP A 7 19.10 -12.88 -26.16
CA ASP A 7 17.91 -13.75 -26.25
C ASP A 7 18.05 -14.98 -25.35
N ALA A 8 19.23 -15.59 -25.28
CA ALA A 8 19.51 -16.70 -24.36
C ALA A 8 19.39 -16.26 -22.88
N GLU A 9 19.91 -15.08 -22.52
CA GLU A 9 19.77 -14.50 -21.18
C GLU A 9 18.29 -14.23 -20.83
N THR A 10 17.53 -13.70 -21.78
CA THR A 10 16.09 -13.44 -21.60
C THR A 10 15.33 -14.75 -21.35
N VAL A 11 15.60 -15.80 -22.14
CA VAL A 11 14.99 -17.12 -21.94
C VAL A 11 15.40 -17.73 -20.60
N GLY A 12 16.67 -17.58 -20.19
CA GLY A 12 17.16 -18.03 -18.90
C GLY A 12 16.45 -17.33 -17.72
N ALA A 13 16.29 -16.01 -17.80
CA ALA A 13 15.56 -15.22 -16.82
C ALA A 13 14.08 -15.62 -16.71
N LEU A 14 13.40 -15.84 -17.83
CA LEU A 14 12.01 -16.32 -17.84
C LEU A 14 11.87 -17.64 -17.07
N ARG A 15 12.74 -18.62 -17.36
CA ARG A 15 12.74 -19.90 -16.64
C ARG A 15 13.08 -19.74 -15.16
N GLY A 16 14.03 -18.86 -14.84
CA GLY A 16 14.42 -18.58 -13.46
C GLY A 16 13.30 -17.98 -12.63
N LEU A 17 12.45 -17.12 -13.22
CA LEU A 17 11.31 -16.51 -12.53
C LEU A 17 10.22 -17.53 -12.17
N GLU A 18 10.10 -18.63 -12.91
CA GLU A 18 9.11 -19.69 -12.69
C GLU A 18 9.65 -20.86 -11.84
N HIS A 19 10.90 -20.78 -11.39
CA HIS A 19 11.56 -21.86 -10.69
C HIS A 19 10.91 -22.16 -9.32
N SER A 20 10.90 -23.42 -8.89
CA SER A 20 10.30 -23.84 -7.62
C SER A 20 11.05 -23.30 -6.39
N ASP A 21 12.39 -23.24 -6.46
CA ASP A 21 13.24 -22.63 -5.43
C ASP A 21 13.14 -21.09 -5.44
N PRO A 22 12.69 -20.45 -4.34
CA PRO A 22 12.62 -18.99 -4.22
C PRO A 22 13.97 -18.29 -4.38
N SER A 23 15.08 -18.95 -4.04
CA SER A 23 16.42 -18.39 -4.21
C SER A 23 16.79 -18.21 -5.68
N VAL A 24 16.34 -19.14 -6.54
CA VAL A 24 16.51 -19.03 -8.00
C VAL A 24 15.63 -17.90 -8.54
N ARG A 25 14.37 -17.81 -8.11
CA ARG A 25 13.47 -16.72 -8.51
C ARG A 25 14.01 -15.35 -8.10
N LEU A 26 14.52 -15.23 -6.87
CA LEU A 26 15.13 -14.00 -6.35
C LEU A 26 16.32 -13.56 -7.22
N ARG A 27 17.26 -14.48 -7.50
CA ARG A 27 18.41 -14.20 -8.38
C ARG A 27 17.96 -13.83 -9.79
N SER A 28 16.92 -14.49 -10.31
CA SER A 28 16.37 -14.16 -11.61
C SER A 28 15.80 -12.74 -11.65
N ALA A 29 14.95 -12.38 -10.68
CA ALA A 29 14.39 -11.04 -10.57
C ALA A 29 15.48 -9.97 -10.41
N LEU A 30 16.52 -10.25 -9.61
CA LEU A 30 17.68 -9.38 -9.47
C LEU A 30 18.42 -9.17 -10.80
N ALA A 31 18.65 -10.24 -11.56
CA ALA A 31 19.30 -10.16 -12.87
C ALA A 31 18.49 -9.31 -13.84
N VAL A 32 17.16 -9.52 -13.90
CA VAL A 32 16.26 -8.74 -14.75
C VAL A 32 16.26 -7.26 -14.37
N GLY A 33 16.22 -6.92 -13.08
CA GLY A 33 16.27 -5.51 -12.66
C GLY A 33 17.64 -4.85 -12.83
N THR A 34 18.72 -5.64 -12.79
CA THR A 34 20.08 -5.16 -13.05
C THR A 34 20.27 -4.81 -14.53
N THR A 35 19.73 -5.63 -15.42
CA THR A 35 19.76 -5.43 -16.87
C THR A 35 18.34 -5.42 -17.44
N PRO A 36 17.60 -4.29 -17.33
CA PRO A 36 16.19 -4.23 -17.71
C PRO A 36 15.95 -4.52 -19.20
N ASP A 37 15.17 -5.55 -19.47
CA ASP A 37 14.62 -5.86 -20.80
C ASP A 37 13.10 -5.69 -20.79
N GLN A 38 12.57 -4.74 -21.57
CA GLN A 38 11.14 -4.44 -21.62
C GLN A 38 10.27 -5.66 -21.97
N ARG A 39 10.83 -6.67 -22.65
CA ARG A 39 10.15 -7.92 -22.98
C ARG A 39 9.79 -8.75 -21.73
N LEU A 40 10.43 -8.48 -20.59
CA LEU A 40 10.23 -9.21 -19.33
C LEU A 40 9.20 -8.56 -18.41
N VAL A 41 8.71 -7.35 -18.72
CA VAL A 41 7.78 -6.62 -17.85
C VAL A 41 6.51 -7.44 -17.59
N ASP A 42 5.93 -8.05 -18.61
CA ASP A 42 4.72 -8.89 -18.46
C ASP A 42 4.98 -10.09 -17.54
N LYS A 43 6.14 -10.75 -17.68
CA LYS A 43 6.49 -11.88 -16.83
C LYS A 43 6.72 -11.47 -15.37
N LEU A 44 7.35 -10.32 -15.14
CA LEU A 44 7.52 -9.77 -13.79
C LEU A 44 6.16 -9.50 -13.13
N ILE A 45 5.21 -8.90 -13.87
CA ILE A 45 3.86 -8.61 -13.38
C ILE A 45 3.09 -9.91 -13.08
N GLU A 46 3.09 -10.88 -13.99
CA GLU A 46 2.50 -12.20 -13.76
C GLU A 46 3.08 -12.87 -12.51
N ARG A 47 4.39 -12.71 -12.30
CA ARG A 47 5.04 -13.29 -11.13
C ARG A 47 4.67 -12.56 -9.84
N CYS A 48 4.62 -11.23 -9.83
CA CYS A 48 4.11 -10.45 -8.68
C CYS A 48 2.73 -10.94 -8.23
N ALA A 49 1.85 -11.24 -9.18
CA ALA A 49 0.48 -11.69 -8.91
C ALA A 49 0.39 -13.05 -8.17
N THR A 50 1.47 -13.83 -8.11
CA THR A 50 1.45 -15.21 -7.57
C THR A 50 2.64 -15.59 -6.68
N GLU A 51 3.63 -14.72 -6.51
CA GLU A 51 4.83 -14.99 -5.71
C GLU A 51 4.56 -15.08 -4.18
N PRO A 52 4.74 -16.26 -3.55
CA PRO A 52 4.50 -16.42 -2.12
C PRO A 52 5.61 -15.83 -1.23
N GLU A 53 6.87 -15.76 -1.70
CA GLU A 53 7.97 -15.29 -0.87
C GLU A 53 8.08 -13.76 -0.86
N PHE A 54 7.99 -13.16 0.33
CA PHE A 54 8.05 -11.71 0.53
C PHE A 54 9.29 -11.08 -0.11
N TYR A 55 10.49 -11.61 0.15
CA TYR A 55 11.72 -11.06 -0.41
C TYR A 55 11.79 -11.13 -1.94
N VAL A 56 11.14 -12.14 -2.55
CA VAL A 56 11.05 -12.23 -4.00
C VAL A 56 10.08 -11.18 -4.53
N ARG A 57 8.94 -10.94 -3.86
CA ARG A 57 8.01 -9.85 -4.22
C ARG A 57 8.67 -8.46 -4.18
N GLU A 58 9.47 -8.19 -3.15
CA GLU A 58 10.24 -6.93 -3.05
C GLU A 58 11.23 -6.81 -4.21
N MET A 59 11.92 -7.89 -4.57
CA MET A 59 12.86 -7.89 -5.69
C MET A 59 12.16 -7.73 -7.05
N LEU A 60 10.98 -8.33 -7.23
CA LEU A 60 10.16 -8.14 -8.43
C LEU A 60 9.69 -6.68 -8.55
N THR A 61 9.24 -6.08 -7.45
CA THR A 61 8.91 -4.65 -7.40
C THR A 61 10.11 -3.79 -7.76
N TRP A 62 11.28 -4.07 -7.15
CA TRP A 62 12.52 -3.37 -7.48
C TRP A 62 12.84 -3.49 -8.98
N ALA A 63 12.78 -4.70 -9.54
CA ALA A 63 13.02 -4.93 -10.95
C ALA A 63 12.05 -4.14 -11.85
N LEU A 64 10.76 -4.10 -11.51
CA LEU A 64 9.75 -3.33 -12.26
C LEU A 64 10.04 -1.82 -12.26
N ILE A 65 10.49 -1.25 -11.14
CA ILE A 65 10.83 0.19 -11.03
C ILE A 65 12.05 0.56 -11.90
N ARG A 66 12.87 -0.42 -12.29
CA ARG A 66 14.01 -0.21 -13.20
C ARG A 66 13.60 0.01 -14.66
N HIS A 67 12.34 -0.26 -15.00
CA HIS A 67 11.80 0.00 -16.34
C HIS A 67 11.13 1.39 -16.41
N PRO A 68 11.03 2.00 -17.62
CA PRO A 68 10.32 3.25 -17.80
C PRO A 68 8.86 3.17 -17.32
N ALA A 69 8.42 4.16 -16.54
CA ALA A 69 7.05 4.23 -16.02
C ALA A 69 5.98 4.19 -17.13
N SER A 70 6.27 4.75 -18.30
CA SER A 70 5.38 4.68 -19.48
C SER A 70 5.10 3.25 -19.96
N THR A 71 5.96 2.29 -19.64
CA THR A 71 5.78 0.88 -19.98
C THR A 71 5.11 0.10 -18.86
N THR A 72 5.46 0.37 -17.60
CA THR A 72 5.01 -0.42 -16.43
C THR A 72 3.68 0.05 -15.86
N VAL A 73 3.46 1.36 -15.75
CA VAL A 73 2.26 1.92 -15.10
C VAL A 73 0.96 1.45 -15.75
N PRO A 74 0.79 1.45 -17.08
CA PRO A 74 -0.46 0.97 -17.69
C PRO A 74 -0.78 -0.48 -17.34
N LYS A 75 0.24 -1.35 -17.34
CA LYS A 75 0.08 -2.78 -17.03
C LYS A 75 -0.23 -3.02 -15.55
N LEU A 76 0.40 -2.26 -14.65
CA LEU A 76 0.09 -2.32 -13.21
C LEU A 76 -1.31 -1.80 -12.91
N VAL A 77 -1.77 -0.77 -13.63
CA VAL A 77 -3.16 -0.27 -13.54
C VAL A 77 -4.17 -1.34 -13.94
N ASP A 78 -3.87 -2.18 -14.95
CA ASP A 78 -4.74 -3.29 -15.32
C ASP A 78 -4.86 -4.35 -14.21
N GLU A 79 -3.77 -4.65 -13.50
CA GLU A 79 -3.76 -5.59 -12.37
C GLU A 79 -4.59 -5.14 -11.17
N LEU A 80 -4.89 -3.84 -11.04
CA LEU A 80 -5.80 -3.33 -10.00
C LEU A 80 -7.21 -3.92 -10.11
N ARG A 81 -7.59 -4.41 -11.30
CA ARG A 81 -8.89 -5.07 -11.56
C ARG A 81 -8.83 -6.59 -11.39
N SER A 82 -7.67 -7.13 -10.99
CA SER A 82 -7.48 -8.57 -10.84
C SER A 82 -8.36 -9.15 -9.73
N ARG A 83 -8.89 -10.36 -9.97
CA ARG A 83 -9.61 -11.13 -8.95
C ARG A 83 -8.70 -11.60 -7.82
N ARG A 84 -7.38 -11.63 -8.05
CA ARG A 84 -6.39 -12.05 -7.07
C ARG A 84 -5.99 -10.86 -6.19
N ALA A 85 -6.24 -10.98 -4.88
CA ALA A 85 -5.88 -9.94 -3.91
C ALA A 85 -4.38 -9.60 -3.95
N GLN A 86 -3.51 -10.62 -4.08
CA GLN A 86 -2.07 -10.41 -4.18
C GLN A 86 -1.67 -9.60 -5.41
N ALA A 87 -2.33 -9.79 -6.55
CA ALA A 87 -2.06 -9.02 -7.76
C ALA A 87 -2.41 -7.54 -7.54
N ARG A 88 -3.60 -7.26 -6.98
CA ARG A 88 -4.02 -5.90 -6.64
C ARG A 88 -3.05 -5.24 -5.65
N SER A 89 -2.71 -5.91 -4.54
CA SER A 89 -1.85 -5.34 -3.50
C SER A 89 -0.42 -5.11 -3.99
N GLN A 90 0.15 -6.04 -4.75
CA GLN A 90 1.48 -5.86 -5.35
C GLN A 90 1.50 -4.75 -6.39
N ALA A 91 0.47 -4.66 -7.25
CA ALA A 91 0.37 -3.57 -8.21
C ALA A 91 0.30 -2.20 -7.51
N LEU A 92 -0.54 -2.06 -6.48
CA LEU A 92 -0.61 -0.84 -5.66
C LEU A 92 0.72 -0.50 -4.98
N HIS A 93 1.38 -1.51 -4.41
CA HIS A 93 2.69 -1.34 -3.79
C HIS A 93 3.72 -0.84 -4.82
N THR A 94 3.85 -1.49 -5.98
CA THR A 94 4.77 -1.06 -7.03
C THR A 94 4.43 0.34 -7.56
N LEU A 95 3.14 0.67 -7.78
CA LEU A 95 2.70 2.00 -8.21
C LEU A 95 3.10 3.09 -7.20
N SER A 96 2.97 2.82 -5.90
CA SER A 96 3.41 3.75 -4.84
C SER A 96 4.92 4.03 -4.88
N LYS A 97 5.72 3.05 -5.31
CA LYS A 97 7.18 3.17 -5.42
C LYS A 97 7.61 3.85 -6.72
N ILE A 98 6.84 3.69 -7.79
CA ILE A 98 7.07 4.40 -9.06
C ILE A 98 6.73 5.89 -8.89
N GLY A 99 5.66 6.23 -8.17
CA GLY A 99 5.29 7.63 -7.90
C GLY A 99 4.69 8.37 -9.11
N ASP A 100 4.29 7.66 -10.16
CA ASP A 100 3.69 8.25 -11.35
C ASP A 100 2.20 8.55 -11.14
N ARG A 101 1.87 9.84 -11.01
CA ARG A 101 0.51 10.33 -10.74
C ARG A 101 -0.49 10.00 -11.84
N ARG A 102 -0.07 9.53 -13.03
CA ARG A 102 -0.98 9.01 -14.06
C ARG A 102 -1.77 7.79 -13.58
N ALA A 103 -1.31 7.10 -12.54
CA ALA A 103 -2.04 5.99 -11.92
C ALA A 103 -3.17 6.43 -10.98
N TRP A 104 -3.19 7.69 -10.54
CA TRP A 104 -4.17 8.18 -9.55
C TRP A 104 -5.64 7.89 -9.91
N PRO A 105 -6.11 8.14 -11.15
CA PRO A 105 -7.52 7.87 -11.50
C PRO A 105 -7.93 6.40 -11.37
N ALA A 106 -6.97 5.46 -11.30
CA ALA A 106 -7.23 4.04 -11.13
C ALA A 106 -7.29 3.60 -9.65
N ILE A 107 -6.89 4.45 -8.70
CA ILE A 107 -6.98 4.16 -7.26
C ILE A 107 -8.40 4.51 -6.79
N THR A 108 -9.33 3.58 -7.01
CA THR A 108 -10.75 3.78 -6.73
C THR A 108 -11.08 3.63 -5.25
N ARG A 109 -12.27 4.12 -4.87
CA ARG A 109 -12.85 3.88 -3.54
C ARG A 109 -12.89 2.38 -3.20
N ASP A 110 -13.23 1.52 -4.16
CA ASP A 110 -13.29 0.07 -3.95
C ASP A 110 -11.94 -0.53 -3.52
N LEU A 111 -10.82 0.01 -4.01
CA LEU A 111 -9.48 -0.41 -3.56
C LEU A 111 -9.15 0.14 -2.17
N LEU A 112 -9.54 1.39 -1.89
CA LEU A 112 -9.36 2.03 -0.59
C LEU A 112 -10.20 1.37 0.52
N THR A 113 -11.28 0.71 0.15
CA THR A 113 -12.18 -0.02 1.05
C THR A 113 -12.25 -1.51 0.72
N ASP A 114 -11.24 -2.06 0.03
CA ASP A 114 -11.21 -3.46 -0.41
C ASP A 114 -11.43 -4.39 0.78
N ALA A 115 -12.11 -5.52 0.63
CA ALA A 115 -12.37 -6.45 1.73
C ALA A 115 -11.06 -7.06 2.30
N GLU A 116 -10.03 -7.18 1.47
CA GLU A 116 -8.73 -7.74 1.86
C GLU A 116 -7.84 -6.65 2.46
N ASP A 117 -7.46 -6.79 3.73
CA ASP A 117 -6.70 -5.77 4.48
C ASP A 117 -5.35 -5.43 3.83
N GLU A 118 -4.65 -6.39 3.22
CA GLU A 118 -3.38 -6.10 2.50
C GLU A 118 -3.62 -5.24 1.24
N VAL A 119 -4.74 -5.41 0.56
CA VAL A 119 -5.09 -4.59 -0.61
C VAL A 119 -5.42 -3.18 -0.14
N ALA A 120 -6.29 -3.03 0.86
CA ALA A 120 -6.65 -1.72 1.42
C ALA A 120 -5.41 -0.97 1.94
N ARG A 121 -4.54 -1.62 2.71
CA ARG A 121 -3.28 -1.01 3.20
C ARG A 121 -2.37 -0.57 2.07
N SER A 122 -2.23 -1.38 1.02
CA SER A 122 -1.43 -1.02 -0.15
C SER A 122 -2.08 0.13 -0.93
N ALA A 123 -3.41 0.17 -1.01
CA ALA A 123 -4.16 1.25 -1.64
C ALA A 123 -3.98 2.56 -0.89
N TRP A 124 -4.03 2.57 0.45
CA TRP A 124 -3.80 3.77 1.24
C TRP A 124 -2.40 4.34 1.01
N ARG A 125 -1.36 3.49 1.02
CA ARG A 125 0.03 3.92 0.73
C ARG A 125 0.18 4.48 -0.68
N ALA A 126 -0.42 3.82 -1.67
CA ALA A 126 -0.39 4.29 -3.06
C ALA A 126 -1.15 5.61 -3.23
N ALA A 127 -2.31 5.74 -2.60
CA ALA A 127 -3.16 6.92 -2.69
C ALA A 127 -2.45 8.15 -2.14
N VAL A 128 -1.90 8.08 -0.92
CA VAL A 128 -1.20 9.23 -0.32
C VAL A 128 0.08 9.60 -1.05
N ALA A 129 0.73 8.64 -1.73
CA ALA A 129 1.89 8.91 -2.57
C ALA A 129 1.53 9.60 -3.89
N LEU A 130 0.31 9.40 -4.40
CA LEU A 130 -0.09 9.79 -5.75
C LEU A 130 -1.15 10.89 -5.81
N VAL A 131 -1.80 11.20 -4.69
CA VAL A 131 -2.91 12.16 -4.60
C VAL A 131 -2.54 13.55 -5.18
N PRO A 132 -3.31 14.05 -6.16
CA PRO A 132 -3.24 15.41 -6.69
C PRO A 132 -3.34 16.49 -5.60
N ALA A 133 -2.64 17.61 -5.81
CA ALA A 133 -2.78 18.75 -4.91
C ALA A 133 -4.22 19.27 -4.98
N GLY A 134 -4.89 19.39 -3.84
CA GLY A 134 -6.29 19.75 -3.71
C GLY A 134 -7.25 18.56 -3.58
N GLU A 135 -6.82 17.33 -3.83
CA GLU A 135 -7.65 16.11 -3.67
C GLU A 135 -7.43 15.39 -2.32
N GLU A 136 -6.48 15.87 -1.51
CA GLU A 136 -6.21 15.33 -0.17
C GLU A 136 -7.43 15.33 0.77
N PRO A 137 -8.30 16.37 0.80
CA PRO A 137 -9.49 16.34 1.64
C PRO A 137 -10.47 15.22 1.29
N GLU A 138 -10.65 14.94 0.00
CA GLU A 138 -11.54 13.86 -0.45
C GLU A 138 -10.95 12.49 -0.12
N LEU A 139 -9.65 12.31 -0.35
CA LEU A 139 -8.96 11.09 0.06
C LEU A 139 -9.04 10.89 1.58
N ALA A 140 -8.80 11.94 2.38
CA ALA A 140 -8.94 11.90 3.83
C ALA A 140 -10.36 11.47 4.26
N ALA A 141 -11.39 11.98 3.58
CA ALA A 141 -12.78 11.61 3.84
C ALA A 141 -13.03 10.11 3.60
N VAL A 142 -12.49 9.54 2.52
CA VAL A 142 -12.60 8.10 2.25
C VAL A 142 -11.83 7.29 3.30
N LEU A 143 -10.57 7.66 3.58
CA LEU A 143 -9.72 6.95 4.55
C LEU A 143 -10.30 6.95 5.96
N ALA A 144 -10.90 8.06 6.40
CA ALA A 144 -11.53 8.16 7.72
C ALA A 144 -12.69 7.16 7.91
N THR A 145 -13.38 6.75 6.84
CA THR A 145 -14.40 5.69 6.93
C THR A 145 -13.84 4.33 7.32
N GLN A 146 -12.52 4.15 7.26
CA GLN A 146 -11.81 2.91 7.59
C GLN A 146 -11.23 2.94 9.02
N LEU A 147 -11.46 4.00 9.81
CA LEU A 147 -11.07 4.02 11.22
C LEU A 147 -11.70 2.83 11.97
N GLY A 148 -11.00 2.31 12.97
CA GLY A 148 -11.36 1.06 13.67
C GLY A 148 -11.21 -0.26 12.87
N ARG A 149 -10.84 -0.23 11.58
CA ARG A 149 -10.67 -1.45 10.75
C ARG A 149 -9.48 -2.30 11.18
N GLY A 150 -9.69 -3.62 11.22
CA GLY A 150 -8.65 -4.63 11.32
C GLY A 150 -7.89 -4.63 12.66
N ASN A 151 -6.72 -5.26 12.64
CA ASN A 151 -5.80 -5.34 13.77
C ASN A 151 -4.92 -4.08 13.90
N HIS A 152 -4.03 -4.06 14.90
CA HIS A 152 -3.12 -2.93 15.16
C HIS A 152 -2.24 -2.56 13.95
N GLU A 153 -1.74 -3.53 13.19
CA GLU A 153 -0.94 -3.27 12.00
C GLU A 153 -1.76 -2.55 10.91
N THR A 154 -3.02 -2.94 10.75
CA THR A 154 -3.95 -2.28 9.81
C THR A 154 -4.28 -0.87 10.25
N GLN A 155 -4.56 -0.69 11.54
CA GLN A 155 -4.82 0.64 12.09
C GLN A 155 -3.59 1.56 11.97
N LEU A 156 -2.40 1.07 12.28
CA LEU A 156 -1.15 1.82 12.11
C LEU A 156 -0.93 2.22 10.65
N SER A 157 -1.19 1.31 9.70
CA SER A 157 -1.06 1.62 8.28
C SER A 157 -2.04 2.72 7.84
N LEU A 158 -3.29 2.69 8.31
CA LEU A 158 -4.26 3.75 8.03
C LEU A 158 -3.84 5.08 8.67
N SER A 159 -3.43 5.04 9.94
CA SER A 159 -2.97 6.22 10.68
C SER A 159 -1.79 6.90 9.98
N ARG A 160 -0.80 6.13 9.50
CA ARG A 160 0.33 6.67 8.73
C ARG A 160 -0.12 7.30 7.42
N ALA A 161 -1.08 6.69 6.73
CA ALA A 161 -1.63 7.24 5.50
C ALA A 161 -2.35 8.58 5.78
N LEU A 162 -3.25 8.61 6.76
CA LEU A 162 -3.93 9.82 7.19
C LEU A 162 -2.94 10.93 7.60
N VAL A 163 -1.96 10.63 8.46
CA VAL A 163 -0.92 11.59 8.89
C VAL A 163 -0.12 12.13 7.71
N SER A 164 0.12 11.32 6.67
CA SER A 164 0.84 11.76 5.46
C SER A 164 0.08 12.82 4.65
N LEU A 165 -1.24 12.96 4.85
CA LEU A 165 -2.04 14.03 4.25
C LEU A 165 -1.95 15.36 5.02
N GLY A 166 -1.32 15.36 6.20
CA GLY A 166 -1.10 16.55 7.02
C GLY A 166 -2.39 17.10 7.66
N GLU A 167 -2.40 18.40 7.96
CA GLU A 167 -3.45 19.08 8.75
C GLU A 167 -4.86 19.01 8.15
N VAL A 168 -5.00 18.64 6.87
CA VAL A 168 -6.31 18.48 6.22
C VAL A 168 -7.19 17.42 6.94
N ILE A 169 -6.57 16.48 7.64
CA ILE A 169 -7.27 15.41 8.37
C ILE A 169 -7.81 15.87 9.73
N THR A 170 -7.36 17.01 10.27
CA THR A 170 -7.64 17.41 11.64
C THR A 170 -9.14 17.50 11.95
N PRO A 171 -9.99 18.15 11.12
CA PRO A 171 -11.43 18.23 11.40
C PRO A 171 -12.12 16.86 11.38
N ILE A 172 -11.72 15.97 10.47
CA ILE A 172 -12.37 14.66 10.33
C ILE A 172 -11.93 13.68 11.41
N LEU A 173 -10.66 13.71 11.83
CA LEU A 173 -10.20 12.95 12.99
C LEU A 173 -10.90 13.42 14.26
N HIS A 174 -11.01 14.73 14.46
CA HIS A 174 -11.67 15.29 15.64
C HIS A 174 -13.12 14.82 15.75
N ALA A 175 -13.87 14.85 14.66
CA ALA A 175 -15.23 14.31 14.64
C ALA A 175 -15.26 12.82 15.02
N ALA A 176 -14.35 12.02 14.45
CA ALA A 176 -14.27 10.57 14.70
C ALA A 176 -13.90 10.22 16.16
N THR A 177 -13.28 11.13 16.93
CA THR A 177 -13.03 10.92 18.37
C THR A 177 -14.33 10.80 19.19
N THR A 178 -15.46 11.21 18.63
CA THR A 178 -16.79 11.16 19.26
C THR A 178 -17.73 10.11 18.65
N ASP A 179 -17.24 9.32 17.70
CA ASP A 179 -18.00 8.27 17.00
C ASP A 179 -18.68 7.29 17.96
N PRO A 180 -19.89 6.76 17.72
CA PRO A 180 -20.50 5.77 18.62
C PRO A 180 -19.71 4.46 18.77
N ASP A 181 -18.93 4.02 17.78
CA ASP A 181 -18.09 2.83 17.87
C ASP A 181 -16.80 3.12 18.66
N PRO A 182 -16.57 2.47 19.81
CA PRO A 182 -15.33 2.63 20.59
C PRO A 182 -14.06 2.37 19.78
N ARG A 183 -14.09 1.46 18.80
CA ARG A 183 -12.93 1.14 17.96
C ARG A 183 -12.57 2.31 17.06
N VAL A 184 -13.57 2.98 16.48
CA VAL A 184 -13.36 4.18 15.66
C VAL A 184 -12.80 5.31 16.52
N ARG A 185 -13.42 5.60 17.67
CA ARG A 185 -12.94 6.64 18.59
C ARG A 185 -11.51 6.42 19.03
N GLN A 186 -11.18 5.20 19.46
CA GLN A 186 -9.85 4.86 19.96
C GLN A 186 -8.80 4.99 18.86
N HIS A 187 -9.11 4.52 17.65
CA HIS A 187 -8.22 4.68 16.51
C HIS A 187 -8.02 6.16 16.18
N ALA A 188 -9.10 6.95 16.07
CA ALA A 188 -9.03 8.39 15.78
C ALA A 188 -8.15 9.15 16.79
N LEU A 189 -8.34 8.90 18.09
CA LEU A 189 -7.52 9.49 19.16
C LEU A 189 -6.04 9.11 19.03
N ALA A 190 -5.73 7.85 18.72
CA ALA A 190 -4.37 7.41 18.49
C ALA A 190 -3.75 8.07 17.25
N THR A 191 -4.51 8.24 16.18
CA THR A 191 -4.08 8.96 14.96
C THR A 191 -3.82 10.43 15.22
N GLU A 192 -4.70 11.14 15.96
CA GLU A 192 -4.47 12.54 16.35
C GLU A 192 -3.22 12.72 17.21
N ARG A 193 -2.92 11.73 18.07
CA ARG A 193 -1.68 11.74 18.86
C ARG A 193 -0.47 11.57 17.97
N LEU A 194 -0.50 10.61 17.05
CA LEU A 194 0.58 10.38 16.09
C LEU A 194 0.81 11.60 15.18
N LEU A 195 -0.25 12.31 14.78
CA LEU A 195 -0.13 13.55 14.00
C LEU A 195 0.64 14.63 14.76
N ARG A 196 0.34 14.81 16.06
CA ARG A 196 0.97 15.83 16.91
C ARG A 196 2.38 15.46 17.36
N ASP A 197 2.65 14.16 17.49
CA ASP A 197 3.88 13.62 18.05
C ASP A 197 4.25 12.33 17.32
N PRO A 198 4.94 12.45 16.16
CA PRO A 198 5.32 11.30 15.34
C PRO A 198 6.21 10.28 16.06
N ASP A 199 6.92 10.71 17.12
CA ASP A 199 7.86 9.88 17.89
C ASP A 199 7.17 9.10 19.02
N ALA A 200 5.90 9.41 19.37
CA ALA A 200 5.20 8.84 20.52
C ALA A 200 5.02 7.31 20.50
N GLY A 201 5.28 6.63 19.38
CA GLY A 201 5.07 5.20 19.23
C GLY A 201 3.58 4.83 19.20
N PHE A 202 3.13 4.18 18.13
CA PHE A 202 1.70 3.95 17.91
C PHE A 202 1.02 3.11 19.02
N GLU A 203 1.70 2.07 19.52
CA GLU A 203 1.16 1.22 20.60
C GLU A 203 0.91 2.01 21.88
N PHE A 204 1.79 2.96 22.22
CA PHE A 204 1.60 3.83 23.36
C PHE A 204 0.40 4.75 23.16
N ALA A 205 0.25 5.34 21.96
CA ALA A 205 -0.90 6.17 21.61
C ALA A 205 -2.23 5.40 21.72
N ILE A 206 -2.24 4.12 21.34
CA ILE A 206 -3.39 3.21 21.45
C ILE A 206 -3.77 2.96 22.91
N GLU A 207 -2.81 2.67 23.79
CA GLU A 207 -3.05 2.47 25.22
C GLU A 207 -3.54 3.73 25.92
N GLU A 208 -2.97 4.89 25.58
CA GLU A 208 -3.42 6.18 26.10
C GLU A 208 -4.85 6.49 25.63
N ALA A 209 -5.15 6.27 24.35
CA ALA A 209 -6.50 6.43 23.80
C ALA A 209 -7.52 5.53 24.52
N ARG A 210 -7.16 4.27 24.82
CA ARG A 210 -8.02 3.36 25.61
C ARG A 210 -8.35 3.92 26.99
N ARG A 211 -7.34 4.45 27.69
CA ARG A 211 -7.54 5.07 29.02
C ARG A 211 -8.47 6.27 28.96
N ILE A 212 -8.29 7.15 27.97
CA ILE A 212 -9.14 8.32 27.76
C ILE A 212 -10.61 7.89 27.54
N VAL A 213 -10.85 6.90 26.68
CA VAL A 213 -12.20 6.40 26.40
C VAL A 213 -12.85 5.81 27.65
N ALA A 214 -12.12 5.02 28.44
CA ALA A 214 -12.63 4.40 29.67
C ALA A 214 -12.98 5.42 30.79
N LEU A 215 -12.21 6.51 30.87
CA LEU A 215 -12.45 7.60 31.83
C LEU A 215 -13.60 8.53 31.40
N GLY A 216 -13.89 8.62 30.10
CA GLY A 216 -15.02 9.38 29.56
C GLY A 216 -16.38 8.72 29.80
N THR A 217 -16.45 7.39 29.74
CA THR A 217 -17.69 6.62 30.00
C THR A 217 -18.12 6.69 31.46
N THR A 218 -17.18 6.73 32.40
CA THR A 218 -17.46 6.82 33.86
C THR A 218 -17.99 8.19 34.30
N ARG A 219 -17.79 9.26 33.51
CA ARG A 219 -18.30 10.61 33.82
C ARG A 219 -19.74 10.84 33.35
N ARG A 220 -20.29 9.99 32.46
CA ARG A 220 -21.68 10.09 31.97
C ARG A 220 -22.70 9.32 32.81
N GLU A 221 -22.28 8.59 33.85
CA GLU A 221 -23.14 7.79 34.74
C GLU A 221 -23.37 8.42 36.13
N ARG A 222 -23.17 9.73 36.30
CA ARG A 222 -23.47 10.45 37.55
C ARG A 222 -24.30 11.70 37.31
#